data_AF-A0A3N5IE81-F1
#
_entry.id   AF-A0A3N5IE81-F1
#
_cell.length_a   1.000
_cell.length_b   1.000
_cell.length_c   1.000
_cell.angle_alpha   90.00
_cell.angle_beta   90.00
_cell.angle_gamma   90.00
#
_symmetry.space_group_name_H-M   'P 1'
#
loop_
_entity.id
_entity.type
_entity.pdbx_description
1 polymer ?
#
loop_
_entity_poly.entity_id
_entity_poly.type
_entity_poly.pdbx_seq_one_letter_code
_entity_poly.pdbx_strand_id
1 'polypeptide(L)'
;MHNFEYRHGELYCEQVPVSRIAKEVGTPCYIYSYATLVRHFRAYDGAFKSVPHVIAFAMKANSNIAILRLMAKEGSGVDIVSGGELFRALKAGVPPSKIVFAGVGKSAEEIREALKADVLMFNVESSAELQALNEVAASVGVKARVALRINPDIDPKTHPYISTGLKKSKFGIAADRALEEFTLASSLANIDVVGVHKHIGSQLTEVTPFVAAVKKVVTLVGALKAQGINIQYVNIGGGLGITYSDETPPLPQDLADAVAPLLKDLNVTLIMEPGRVIVGNAGILVTKV
;
A
#
# COMPACT_ATOMS: atom_id res chain seq x y z
N MET A 1 -18.67 9.22 -6.95
CA MET A 1 -18.08 10.55 -6.61
C MET A 1 -18.68 11.03 -5.30
N HIS A 2 -17.90 11.49 -4.32
CA HIS A 2 -18.42 11.92 -3.02
C HIS A 2 -18.12 13.40 -2.74
N ASN A 3 -19.05 14.10 -2.06
CA ASN A 3 -19.04 15.57 -1.87
C ASN A 3 -18.94 16.38 -3.19
N PHE A 4 -19.45 15.77 -4.27
CA PHE A 4 -19.78 16.44 -5.51
C PHE A 4 -21.28 16.33 -5.71
N GLU A 5 -22.00 17.44 -5.49
CA GLU A 5 -23.45 17.45 -5.33
C GLU A 5 -24.08 18.56 -6.17
N TYR A 6 -25.23 18.27 -6.79
CA TYR A 6 -26.01 19.30 -7.46
C TYR A 6 -26.81 20.12 -6.46
N ARG A 7 -26.74 21.44 -6.57
CA ARG A 7 -27.56 22.40 -5.81
C ARG A 7 -28.19 23.35 -6.81
N HIS A 8 -29.52 23.35 -6.88
CA HIS A 8 -30.28 24.17 -7.83
C HIS A 8 -29.78 24.07 -9.29
N GLY A 9 -29.40 22.85 -9.72
CA GLY A 9 -28.93 22.59 -11.09
C GLY A 9 -27.44 22.87 -11.35
N GLU A 10 -26.71 23.39 -10.38
CA GLU A 10 -25.26 23.62 -10.48
C GLU A 10 -24.48 22.58 -9.66
N LEU A 11 -23.37 22.06 -10.19
CA LEU A 11 -22.53 21.09 -9.50
C LEU A 11 -21.55 21.79 -8.55
N TYR A 12 -21.48 21.33 -7.31
CA TYR A 12 -20.58 21.86 -6.27
C TYR A 12 -19.53 20.82 -5.91
N CYS A 13 -18.31 21.26 -5.65
CA CYS A 13 -17.33 20.52 -4.86
C CYS A 13 -17.35 21.10 -3.45
N GLU A 14 -17.85 20.32 -2.49
CA GLU A 14 -18.11 20.80 -1.12
C GLU A 14 -19.02 22.05 -1.10
N GLN A 15 -18.46 23.23 -0.81
CA GLN A 15 -19.20 24.50 -0.76
C GLN A 15 -18.89 25.41 -1.94
N VAL A 16 -18.09 24.97 -2.90
CA VAL A 16 -17.63 25.79 -4.03
C VAL A 16 -18.26 25.29 -5.33
N PRO A 17 -18.93 26.18 -6.11
CA PRO A 17 -19.41 25.82 -7.43
C PRO A 17 -18.25 25.35 -8.33
N VAL A 18 -18.41 24.21 -9.01
CA VAL A 18 -17.42 23.69 -9.95
C VAL A 18 -17.21 24.67 -11.12
N SER A 19 -18.28 25.33 -11.55
CA SER A 19 -18.26 26.38 -12.57
C SER A 19 -17.30 27.53 -12.23
N ARG A 20 -17.27 27.94 -10.95
CA ARG A 20 -16.38 28.99 -10.44
C ARG A 20 -14.92 28.55 -10.54
N ILE A 21 -14.61 27.34 -10.09
CA ILE A 21 -13.24 26.78 -10.17
C ILE A 21 -12.80 26.69 -11.64
N ALA A 22 -13.67 26.19 -12.51
CA ALA A 22 -13.39 26.08 -13.95
C ALA A 22 -13.16 27.46 -14.61
N LYS A 23 -13.86 28.51 -14.16
CA LYS A 23 -13.67 29.88 -14.64
C LYS A 23 -12.35 30.50 -14.17
N GLU A 24 -11.98 30.27 -12.92
CA GLU A 24 -10.77 30.85 -12.31
C GLU A 24 -9.48 30.13 -12.76
N VAL A 25 -9.51 28.79 -12.90
CA VAL A 25 -8.32 27.97 -13.21
C VAL A 25 -8.24 27.59 -14.69
N GLY A 26 -9.36 27.58 -15.40
CA GLY A 26 -9.47 27.06 -16.76
C GLY A 26 -9.78 25.55 -16.80
N THR A 27 -10.07 25.06 -18.00
CA THR A 27 -10.32 23.63 -18.28
C THR A 27 -9.39 23.14 -19.40
N PRO A 28 -8.97 21.86 -19.40
CA PRO A 28 -9.34 20.82 -18.44
C PRO A 28 -8.66 21.00 -17.07
N CYS A 29 -9.36 20.64 -15.99
CA CYS A 29 -8.78 20.65 -14.65
C CYS A 29 -9.30 19.50 -13.78
N TYR A 30 -8.42 18.96 -12.94
CA TYR A 30 -8.81 18.05 -11.87
C TYR A 30 -9.20 18.84 -10.62
N ILE A 31 -10.34 18.48 -10.02
CA ILE A 31 -10.82 19.03 -8.76
C ILE A 31 -10.92 17.90 -7.76
N TYR A 32 -10.35 18.09 -6.56
CA TYR A 32 -10.37 17.12 -5.47
C TYR A 32 -11.06 17.71 -4.23
N SER A 33 -11.90 16.91 -3.59
CA SER A 33 -12.59 17.23 -2.34
C SER A 33 -11.71 16.89 -1.14
N TYR A 34 -11.34 17.90 -0.35
CA TYR A 34 -10.60 17.77 0.89
C TYR A 34 -11.39 16.93 1.90
N ALA A 35 -12.67 17.24 2.08
CA ALA A 35 -13.54 16.57 3.03
C ALA A 35 -13.68 15.07 2.72
N THR A 36 -13.74 14.71 1.43
CA THR A 36 -13.80 13.31 1.01
C THR A 36 -12.50 12.58 1.27
N LEU A 37 -11.35 13.18 0.96
CA LEU A 37 -10.03 12.59 1.22
C LEU A 37 -9.85 12.26 2.71
N VAL A 38 -10.15 13.22 3.59
CA VAL A 38 -10.07 13.03 5.05
C VAL A 38 -11.04 11.96 5.52
N ARG A 39 -12.30 12.00 5.08
CA ARG A 39 -13.31 11.01 5.47
C ARG A 39 -12.90 9.60 5.07
N HIS A 40 -12.43 9.40 3.83
CA HIS A 40 -12.03 8.07 3.37
C HIS A 40 -10.81 7.55 4.12
N PHE A 41 -9.80 8.39 4.36
CA PHE A 41 -8.64 8.01 5.15
C PHE A 41 -9.07 7.59 6.56
N ARG A 42 -9.85 8.43 7.26
CA ARG A 42 -10.31 8.15 8.64
C ARG A 42 -11.23 6.94 8.73
N ALA A 43 -12.06 6.68 7.71
CA ALA A 43 -12.87 5.47 7.66
C ALA A 43 -12.00 4.21 7.56
N TYR A 44 -10.94 4.26 6.76
CA TYR A 44 -10.01 3.15 6.59
C TYR A 44 -9.14 2.94 7.84
N ASP A 45 -8.48 3.99 8.33
CA ASP A 45 -7.70 3.97 9.58
C ASP A 45 -8.55 3.55 10.79
N GLY A 46 -9.76 4.11 10.90
CA GLY A 46 -10.71 3.83 11.95
C GLY A 46 -11.12 2.35 12.04
N ALA A 47 -11.29 1.68 10.89
CA ALA A 47 -11.70 0.29 10.83
C ALA A 47 -10.68 -0.67 11.50
N PHE A 48 -9.39 -0.31 11.49
CA PHE A 48 -8.31 -1.17 12.00
C PHE A 48 -7.80 -0.77 13.39
N LYS A 49 -8.47 0.14 14.11
CA LYS A 49 -8.05 0.60 15.45
C LYS A 49 -7.88 -0.48 16.51
N SER A 50 -8.48 -1.66 16.31
CA SER A 50 -8.36 -2.80 17.23
C SER A 50 -7.04 -3.58 17.08
N VAL A 51 -6.24 -3.30 16.06
CA VAL A 51 -4.92 -3.90 15.82
C VAL A 51 -3.85 -2.82 15.67
N PRO A 52 -2.60 -3.04 16.15
CA PRO A 52 -1.50 -2.16 15.82
C PRO A 52 -1.31 -2.09 14.30
N HIS A 53 -1.35 -0.89 13.72
CA HIS A 53 -1.27 -0.77 12.27
C HIS A 53 -0.62 0.53 11.79
N VAL A 54 -0.20 0.50 10.53
CA VAL A 54 0.26 1.65 9.75
C VAL A 54 -0.51 1.67 8.42
N ILE A 55 -1.16 2.80 8.13
CA ILE A 55 -1.66 3.07 6.79
C ILE A 55 -0.53 3.70 5.97
N ALA A 56 -0.09 3.02 4.93
CA ALA A 56 0.90 3.50 3.97
C ALA A 56 0.18 3.89 2.67
N PHE A 57 -0.30 5.13 2.56
CA PHE A 57 -1.05 5.58 1.37
C PHE A 57 -0.26 5.31 0.08
N ALA A 58 -0.81 4.53 -0.84
CA ALA A 58 -0.17 4.16 -2.10
C ALA A 58 -0.20 5.36 -3.06
N MET A 59 0.85 6.18 -3.02
CA MET A 59 0.86 7.49 -3.65
C MET A 59 0.83 7.44 -5.18
N LYS A 60 1.15 6.29 -5.79
CA LYS A 60 0.92 6.01 -7.22
C LYS A 60 -0.54 6.24 -7.64
N ALA A 61 -1.49 6.20 -6.71
CA ALA A 61 -2.89 6.54 -6.97
C ALA A 61 -3.09 8.06 -7.15
N ASN A 62 -2.39 8.90 -6.38
CA ASN A 62 -2.31 10.35 -6.56
C ASN A 62 -1.13 10.94 -5.78
N SER A 63 -0.10 11.40 -6.49
CA SER A 63 1.17 11.88 -5.91
C SER A 63 1.26 13.42 -5.86
N ASN A 64 0.12 14.11 -5.89
CA ASN A 64 0.07 15.56 -5.67
C ASN A 64 0.55 15.90 -4.24
N ILE A 65 1.52 16.82 -4.12
CA ILE A 65 2.15 17.17 -2.83
C ILE A 65 1.13 17.69 -1.80
N ALA A 66 0.06 18.38 -2.21
CA ALA A 66 -0.96 18.83 -1.28
C ALA A 66 -1.76 17.67 -0.68
N ILE A 67 -2.09 16.65 -1.50
CA ILE A 67 -2.76 15.43 -1.03
C ILE A 67 -1.85 14.62 -0.13
N LEU A 68 -0.57 14.47 -0.49
CA LEU A 68 0.40 13.77 0.36
C LEU A 68 0.59 14.46 1.72
N ARG A 69 0.67 15.79 1.72
CA ARG A 69 0.76 16.58 2.95
C ARG A 69 -0.50 16.42 3.80
N LEU A 70 -1.67 16.33 3.17
CA LEU A 70 -2.92 16.03 3.87
C LEU A 70 -2.87 14.64 4.53
N MET A 71 -2.48 13.60 3.79
CA MET A 71 -2.34 12.25 4.34
C MET A 71 -1.34 12.21 5.50
N ALA A 72 -0.18 12.88 5.35
CA ALA A 72 0.82 13.00 6.41
C ALA A 72 0.26 13.68 7.67
N LYS A 73 -0.53 14.75 7.52
CA LYS A 73 -1.19 15.46 8.64
C LYS A 73 -2.22 14.59 9.36
N GLU A 74 -2.93 13.72 8.64
CA GLU A 74 -3.84 12.74 9.23
C GLU A 74 -3.11 11.55 9.87
N GLY A 75 -1.76 11.50 9.80
CA GLY A 75 -0.93 10.48 10.44
C GLY A 75 -0.52 9.32 9.54
N SER A 76 -0.86 9.36 8.25
CA SER A 76 -0.51 8.34 7.26
C SER A 76 1.00 8.26 7.02
N GLY A 77 1.47 7.04 6.75
CA GLY A 77 2.67 6.78 5.97
C GLY A 77 2.41 6.82 4.47
N VAL A 78 3.38 6.35 3.66
CA VAL A 78 3.20 6.14 2.22
C VAL A 78 3.86 4.85 1.71
N ASP A 79 3.21 4.23 0.73
CA ASP A 79 3.80 3.21 -0.16
C ASP A 79 4.36 3.91 -1.39
N ILE A 80 5.67 3.78 -1.59
CA ILE A 80 6.42 4.37 -2.71
C ILE A 80 6.95 3.28 -3.63
N VAL A 81 7.15 3.61 -4.91
CA VAL A 81 7.71 2.72 -5.93
C VAL A 81 8.90 3.33 -6.70
N SER A 82 9.40 4.50 -6.28
CA SER A 82 10.59 5.12 -6.87
C SER A 82 11.25 6.17 -5.97
N GLY A 83 12.48 6.57 -6.28
CA GLY A 83 13.18 7.70 -5.63
C GLY A 83 12.48 9.04 -5.85
N GLY A 84 11.81 9.23 -7.00
CA GLY A 84 10.98 10.42 -7.24
C GLY A 84 9.77 10.49 -6.30
N GLU A 85 9.21 9.34 -5.95
CA GLU A 85 8.14 9.22 -4.94
C GLU A 85 8.67 9.42 -3.52
N LEU A 86 9.87 8.89 -3.19
CA LEU A 86 10.56 9.21 -1.94
C LEU A 86 10.74 10.72 -1.77
N PHE A 87 11.26 11.41 -2.80
CA PHE A 87 11.42 12.86 -2.78
C PHE A 87 10.10 13.59 -2.49
N ARG A 88 9.01 13.18 -3.15
CA ARG A 88 7.68 13.78 -2.93
C ARG A 88 7.16 13.52 -1.52
N ALA A 89 7.35 12.31 -0.99
CA ALA A 89 6.93 11.93 0.36
C ALA A 89 7.65 12.78 1.42
N LEU A 90 8.97 12.90 1.32
CA LEU A 90 9.78 13.73 2.22
C LEU A 90 9.39 15.22 2.10
N LYS A 91 9.22 15.73 0.87
CA LYS A 91 8.77 17.11 0.63
C LYS A 91 7.37 17.40 1.15
N ALA A 92 6.51 16.39 1.22
CA ALA A 92 5.17 16.48 1.81
C ALA A 92 5.19 16.42 3.35
N GLY A 93 6.33 16.08 3.97
CA GLY A 93 6.50 15.96 5.41
C GLY A 93 6.11 14.59 5.97
N VAL A 94 6.11 13.54 5.14
CA VAL A 94 5.88 12.17 5.62
C VAL A 94 7.09 11.71 6.44
N PRO A 95 6.92 11.20 7.67
CA PRO A 95 8.02 10.62 8.43
C PRO A 95 8.63 9.42 7.70
N PRO A 96 9.96 9.34 7.49
CA PRO A 96 10.59 8.20 6.81
C PRO A 96 10.28 6.85 7.47
N SER A 97 10.16 6.84 8.80
CA SER A 97 9.74 5.67 9.60
C SER A 97 8.31 5.17 9.31
N LYS A 98 7.56 5.82 8.43
CA LYS A 98 6.27 5.37 7.90
C LYS A 98 6.28 5.19 6.37
N ILE A 99 7.44 5.14 5.74
CA ILE A 99 7.58 4.95 4.29
C ILE A 99 7.96 3.48 4.01
N VAL A 100 7.15 2.80 3.21
CA VAL A 100 7.49 1.46 2.67
C VAL A 100 7.84 1.60 1.19
N PHE A 101 8.92 0.95 0.76
CA PHE A 101 9.40 1.06 -0.62
C PHE A 101 9.20 -0.25 -1.38
N ALA A 102 8.20 -0.29 -2.27
CA ALA A 102 7.89 -1.39 -3.17
C ALA A 102 8.50 -1.22 -4.58
N GLY A 103 8.25 -2.19 -5.46
CA GLY A 103 8.66 -2.16 -6.87
C GLY A 103 9.78 -3.14 -7.22
N VAL A 104 9.68 -3.76 -8.40
CA VAL A 104 10.55 -4.87 -8.84
C VAL A 104 11.91 -4.44 -9.41
N GLY A 105 12.14 -3.14 -9.56
CA GLY A 105 13.27 -2.59 -10.32
C GLY A 105 13.93 -1.41 -9.63
N LYS A 106 14.02 -1.44 -8.29
CA LYS A 106 14.68 -0.39 -7.52
C LYS A 106 16.15 -0.30 -7.94
N SER A 107 16.59 0.88 -8.34
CA SER A 107 17.99 1.11 -8.69
C SER A 107 18.87 1.22 -7.43
N ALA A 108 20.18 1.01 -7.59
CA ALA A 108 21.13 1.17 -6.49
C ALA A 108 21.15 2.60 -5.90
N GLU A 109 20.88 3.60 -6.74
CA GLU A 109 20.75 4.99 -6.31
C GLU A 109 19.51 5.20 -5.44
N GLU A 110 18.34 4.73 -5.89
CA GLU A 110 17.10 4.82 -5.12
C GLU A 110 17.19 4.05 -3.79
N ILE A 111 17.83 2.88 -3.79
CA ILE A 111 18.11 2.11 -2.58
C ILE A 111 18.96 2.93 -1.61
N ARG A 112 20.05 3.54 -2.11
CA ARG A 112 20.97 4.35 -1.29
C ARG A 112 20.26 5.55 -0.67
N GLU A 113 19.43 6.25 -1.43
CA GLU A 113 18.64 7.38 -0.94
C GLU A 113 17.65 6.96 0.14
N ALA A 114 16.91 5.86 -0.09
CA ALA A 114 15.95 5.35 0.87
C ALA A 114 16.60 4.84 2.16
N LEU A 115 17.80 4.22 2.07
CA LEU A 115 18.59 3.83 3.23
C LEU A 115 19.05 5.04 4.04
N LYS A 116 19.56 6.09 3.37
CA LYS A 116 19.98 7.33 4.03
C LYS A 116 18.80 8.07 4.66
N ALA A 117 17.62 7.98 4.06
CA ALA A 117 16.40 8.55 4.60
C ALA A 117 15.86 7.75 5.81
N ASP A 118 16.35 6.54 6.05
CA ASP A 118 15.88 5.62 7.09
C ASP A 118 14.38 5.24 6.92
N VAL A 119 14.00 4.82 5.71
CA VAL A 119 12.63 4.35 5.43
C VAL A 119 12.26 3.13 6.28
N LEU A 120 10.97 2.96 6.61
CA LEU A 120 10.48 1.86 7.46
C LEU A 120 10.98 0.50 6.98
N MET A 121 10.76 0.16 5.71
CA MET A 121 11.27 -1.07 5.12
C MET A 121 11.20 -1.06 3.60
N PHE A 122 12.02 -1.92 2.99
CA PHE A 122 11.93 -2.27 1.57
C PHE A 122 11.03 -3.51 1.41
N ASN A 123 10.00 -3.39 0.58
CA ASN A 123 9.24 -4.53 0.08
C ASN A 123 10.01 -5.15 -1.10
N VAL A 124 10.76 -6.21 -0.83
CA VAL A 124 11.66 -6.87 -1.79
C VAL A 124 10.91 -7.93 -2.59
N GLU A 125 11.14 -7.97 -3.89
CA GLU A 125 10.36 -8.74 -4.86
C GLU A 125 11.17 -9.90 -5.48
N SER A 126 12.49 -9.95 -5.28
CA SER A 126 13.35 -11.00 -5.85
C SER A 126 14.64 -11.23 -5.05
N SER A 127 15.26 -12.40 -5.26
CA SER A 127 16.57 -12.74 -4.70
C SER A 127 17.68 -11.81 -5.19
N ALA A 128 17.66 -11.44 -6.47
CA ALA A 128 18.63 -10.51 -7.06
C ALA A 128 18.54 -9.12 -6.41
N GLU A 129 17.34 -8.66 -6.10
CA GLU A 129 17.12 -7.42 -5.37
C GLU A 129 17.65 -7.51 -3.92
N LEU A 130 17.47 -8.63 -3.22
CA LEU A 130 18.06 -8.84 -1.89
C LEU A 130 19.58 -8.69 -1.90
N GLN A 131 20.25 -9.27 -2.89
CA GLN A 131 21.70 -9.17 -3.03
C GLN A 131 22.13 -7.72 -3.29
N ALA A 132 21.48 -7.05 -4.24
CA ALA A 132 21.77 -5.64 -4.54
C ALA A 132 21.53 -4.73 -3.32
N LEU A 133 20.45 -4.95 -2.58
CA LEU A 133 20.15 -4.20 -1.35
C LEU A 133 21.22 -4.45 -0.28
N ASN A 134 21.66 -5.69 -0.09
CA ASN A 134 22.73 -6.03 0.86
C ASN A 134 24.05 -5.34 0.51
N GLU A 135 24.44 -5.31 -0.77
CA GLU A 135 25.64 -4.62 -1.24
C GLU A 135 25.57 -3.11 -1.01
N VAL A 136 24.45 -2.48 -1.36
CA VAL A 136 24.27 -1.04 -1.17
C VAL A 136 24.23 -0.71 0.33
N ALA A 137 23.53 -1.50 1.15
CA ALA A 137 23.48 -1.34 2.60
C ALA A 137 24.87 -1.42 3.24
N ALA A 138 25.70 -2.38 2.81
CA ALA A 138 27.11 -2.46 3.21
C ALA A 138 27.88 -1.17 2.87
N SER A 139 27.70 -0.65 1.65
CA SER A 139 28.40 0.56 1.19
C SER A 139 27.96 1.85 1.92
N VAL A 140 26.82 1.83 2.60
CA VAL A 140 26.30 2.95 3.42
C VAL A 140 26.55 2.72 4.92
N GLY A 141 26.96 1.51 5.31
CA GLY A 141 27.24 1.16 6.71
C GLY A 141 25.99 0.96 7.56
N VAL A 142 24.90 0.48 6.99
CA VAL A 142 23.61 0.25 7.68
C VAL A 142 23.07 -1.16 7.41
N LYS A 143 22.09 -1.60 8.20
CA LYS A 143 21.27 -2.77 7.89
C LYS A 143 19.94 -2.34 7.28
N ALA A 144 19.59 -2.89 6.13
CA ALA A 144 18.33 -2.61 5.46
C ALA A 144 17.20 -3.46 6.06
N ARG A 145 16.15 -2.80 6.56
CA ARG A 145 14.91 -3.47 6.98
C ARG A 145 14.14 -3.93 5.76
N VAL A 146 13.80 -5.22 5.69
CA VAL A 146 13.10 -5.81 4.54
C VAL A 146 11.85 -6.56 4.93
N ALA A 147 10.86 -6.50 4.04
CA ALA A 147 9.79 -7.46 3.94
C ALA A 147 9.86 -8.15 2.57
N LEU A 148 9.65 -9.46 2.51
CA LEU A 148 9.59 -10.17 1.22
C LEU A 148 8.17 -10.21 0.70
N ARG A 149 7.96 -9.80 -0.56
CA ARG A 149 6.68 -9.91 -1.23
C ARG A 149 6.45 -11.34 -1.72
N ILE A 150 5.57 -12.07 -1.04
CA ILE A 150 5.25 -13.46 -1.37
C ILE A 150 3.92 -13.51 -2.12
N ASN A 151 3.92 -14.09 -3.31
CA ASN A 151 2.69 -14.34 -4.06
C ASN A 151 1.86 -15.40 -3.34
N PRO A 152 0.64 -15.09 -2.87
CA PRO A 152 -0.19 -16.13 -2.27
C PRO A 152 -0.61 -17.15 -3.33
N ASP A 153 -0.51 -18.43 -2.98
CA ASP A 153 -1.14 -19.50 -3.73
C ASP A 153 -2.67 -19.45 -3.51
N ILE A 154 -3.33 -18.56 -4.27
CA ILE A 154 -4.77 -18.39 -4.28
C ILE A 154 -5.37 -19.45 -5.21
N ASP A 155 -6.38 -20.16 -4.70
CA ASP A 155 -7.04 -21.24 -5.43
C ASP A 155 -7.65 -20.71 -6.74
N PRO A 156 -7.20 -21.19 -7.91
CA PRO A 156 -7.72 -20.76 -9.20
C PRO A 156 -9.19 -21.12 -9.40
N LYS A 157 -9.75 -22.08 -8.64
CA LYS A 157 -11.17 -22.44 -8.73
C LYS A 157 -12.07 -21.37 -8.10
N THR A 158 -11.61 -20.72 -7.04
CA THR A 158 -12.38 -19.69 -6.32
C THR A 158 -12.07 -18.29 -6.84
N HIS A 159 -10.82 -18.03 -7.28
CA HIS A 159 -10.41 -16.72 -7.78
C HIS A 159 -9.51 -16.83 -9.02
N PRO A 160 -10.06 -17.23 -10.18
CA PRO A 160 -9.28 -17.55 -11.39
C PRO A 160 -8.48 -16.36 -11.93
N TYR A 161 -9.04 -15.15 -11.93
CA TYR A 161 -8.37 -13.95 -12.42
C TYR A 161 -7.19 -13.54 -11.53
N ILE A 162 -7.35 -13.61 -10.20
CA ILE A 162 -6.30 -13.31 -9.23
C ILE A 162 -5.17 -14.33 -9.37
N SER A 163 -5.49 -15.62 -9.38
CA SER A 163 -4.52 -16.71 -9.47
C SER A 163 -3.72 -16.65 -10.79
N THR A 164 -4.39 -16.42 -11.92
CA THR A 164 -3.74 -16.29 -13.23
C THR A 164 -2.85 -15.04 -13.30
N GLY A 165 -3.34 -13.92 -12.77
CA GLY A 165 -2.60 -12.65 -12.71
C GLY A 165 -1.32 -12.76 -11.87
N LEU A 166 -1.37 -13.46 -10.74
CA LEU A 166 -0.22 -13.69 -9.87
C LEU A 166 0.81 -14.63 -10.51
N LYS A 167 0.40 -15.73 -11.14
CA LYS A 167 1.33 -16.70 -11.76
C LYS A 167 2.11 -16.15 -12.95
N LYS A 168 1.50 -15.27 -13.75
CA LYS A 168 2.14 -14.64 -14.92
C LYS A 168 2.85 -13.33 -14.56
N SER A 169 2.83 -12.96 -13.29
CA SER A 169 3.32 -11.66 -12.85
C SER A 169 4.82 -11.62 -12.76
N LYS A 170 5.40 -10.43 -13.04
CA LYS A 170 6.78 -10.11 -12.67
C LYS A 170 6.95 -9.80 -11.17
N PHE A 171 5.84 -9.68 -10.45
CA PHE A 171 5.82 -9.28 -9.05
C PHE A 171 5.94 -10.50 -8.14
N GLY A 172 6.65 -10.33 -7.04
CA GLY A 172 6.74 -11.22 -5.91
C GLY A 172 7.53 -12.49 -6.15
N ILE A 173 7.86 -13.12 -5.02
CA ILE A 173 8.49 -14.43 -4.93
C ILE A 173 7.37 -15.48 -4.86
N ALA A 174 7.55 -16.60 -5.57
CA ALA A 174 6.61 -17.71 -5.55
C ALA A 174 6.49 -18.34 -4.14
N ALA A 175 5.28 -18.77 -3.77
CA ALA A 175 4.98 -19.27 -2.42
C ALA A 175 5.83 -20.47 -1.99
N ASP A 176 6.16 -21.35 -2.94
CA ASP A 176 6.99 -22.55 -2.74
C ASP A 176 8.45 -22.22 -2.43
N ARG A 177 8.94 -21.05 -2.86
CA ARG A 177 10.28 -20.54 -2.56
C ARG A 177 10.35 -19.62 -1.35
N ALA A 178 9.23 -19.35 -0.68
CA ALA A 178 9.19 -18.36 0.40
C ALA A 178 10.19 -18.67 1.53
N LEU A 179 10.19 -19.89 2.07
CA LEU A 179 11.09 -20.25 3.18
C LEU A 179 12.57 -20.20 2.79
N GLU A 180 12.89 -20.62 1.57
CA GLU A 180 14.25 -20.54 0.99
C GLU A 180 14.73 -19.09 0.95
N GLU A 181 13.92 -18.18 0.41
CA GLU A 181 14.29 -16.76 0.26
C GLU A 181 14.35 -16.03 1.60
N PHE A 182 13.50 -16.38 2.57
CA PHE A 182 13.62 -15.85 3.94
C PHE A 182 14.89 -16.34 4.65
N THR A 183 15.29 -17.59 4.42
CA THR A 183 16.55 -18.14 4.95
C THR A 183 17.74 -17.42 4.34
N LEU A 184 17.74 -17.23 3.02
CA LEU A 184 18.75 -16.45 2.31
C LEU A 184 18.83 -15.03 2.87
N ALA A 185 17.70 -14.31 2.95
CA ALA A 185 17.67 -12.94 3.46
C ALA A 185 18.25 -12.83 4.88
N SER A 186 17.93 -13.80 5.75
CA SER A 186 18.43 -13.84 7.14
C SER A 186 19.94 -14.16 7.24
N SER A 187 20.53 -14.75 6.18
CA SER A 187 21.98 -15.00 6.11
C SER A 187 22.81 -13.79 5.68
N LEU A 188 22.18 -12.75 5.12
CA LEU A 188 22.88 -11.58 4.57
C LEU A 188 23.23 -10.60 5.69
N ALA A 189 24.52 -10.23 5.78
CA ALA A 189 25.05 -9.46 6.90
C ALA A 189 24.40 -8.07 7.09
N ASN A 190 23.93 -7.46 6.00
CA ASN A 190 23.38 -6.10 5.99
C ASN A 190 21.86 -6.07 5.76
N ILE A 191 21.18 -7.20 5.98
CA ILE A 191 19.72 -7.31 5.87
C ILE A 191 19.14 -7.62 7.24
N ASP A 192 18.02 -6.97 7.54
CA ASP A 192 17.19 -7.23 8.71
C ASP A 192 15.79 -7.59 8.24
N VAL A 193 15.41 -8.87 8.39
CA VAL A 193 14.11 -9.37 7.97
C VAL A 193 13.07 -8.99 9.02
N VAL A 194 12.25 -7.99 8.72
CA VAL A 194 11.24 -7.46 9.65
C VAL A 194 9.82 -7.79 9.23
N GLY A 195 9.58 -8.23 7.98
CA GLY A 195 8.21 -8.33 7.48
C GLY A 195 7.93 -9.39 6.42
N VAL A 196 6.64 -9.64 6.22
CA VAL A 196 6.09 -10.34 5.05
C VAL A 196 5.18 -9.35 4.32
N HIS A 197 5.30 -9.26 3.00
CA HIS A 197 4.43 -8.43 2.16
C HIS A 197 3.59 -9.29 1.21
N LYS A 198 2.36 -8.84 0.97
CA LYS A 198 1.50 -9.32 -0.11
C LYS A 198 0.79 -8.15 -0.77
N HIS A 199 0.52 -8.29 -2.06
CA HIS A 199 -0.39 -7.42 -2.78
C HIS A 199 -1.11 -8.26 -3.84
N ILE A 200 -2.41 -8.47 -3.66
CA ILE A 200 -3.18 -9.48 -4.39
C ILE A 200 -3.94 -8.94 -5.60
N GLY A 201 -3.96 -7.62 -5.80
CA GLY A 201 -4.59 -7.00 -6.95
C GLY A 201 -5.14 -5.62 -6.66
N SER A 202 -5.94 -5.11 -7.59
CA SER A 202 -6.63 -3.81 -7.48
C SER A 202 -8.10 -3.98 -7.86
N GLN A 203 -8.95 -3.10 -7.33
CA GLN A 203 -10.39 -3.11 -7.60
C GLN A 203 -11.06 -4.44 -7.19
N LEU A 204 -10.66 -4.97 -6.03
CA LEU A 204 -11.28 -6.15 -5.45
C LEU A 204 -12.60 -5.76 -4.78
N THR A 205 -13.68 -6.36 -5.25
CA THR A 205 -15.06 -6.12 -4.80
C THR A 205 -15.56 -7.20 -3.84
N GLU A 206 -14.65 -8.03 -3.32
CA GLU A 206 -14.94 -9.09 -2.35
C GLU A 206 -13.87 -9.13 -1.27
N VAL A 207 -14.25 -9.50 -0.05
CA VAL A 207 -13.33 -9.66 1.10
C VAL A 207 -12.61 -11.01 1.07
N THR A 208 -13.23 -12.03 0.45
CA THR A 208 -12.76 -13.42 0.45
C THR A 208 -11.32 -13.61 -0.06
N PRO A 209 -10.82 -12.90 -1.10
CA PRO A 209 -9.42 -13.04 -1.52
C PRO A 209 -8.43 -12.52 -0.48
N PHE A 210 -8.77 -11.45 0.24
CA PHE A 210 -7.92 -10.90 1.30
C PHE A 210 -7.79 -11.90 2.45
N VAL A 211 -8.90 -12.48 2.89
CA VAL A 211 -8.93 -13.51 3.94
C VAL A 211 -8.08 -14.72 3.54
N ALA A 212 -8.23 -15.21 2.31
CA ALA A 212 -7.44 -16.32 1.80
C ALA A 212 -5.94 -15.99 1.81
N ALA A 213 -5.56 -14.81 1.35
CA ALA A 213 -4.17 -14.36 1.33
C ALA A 213 -3.56 -14.23 2.72
N VAL A 214 -4.31 -13.64 3.67
CA VAL A 214 -3.90 -13.44 5.07
C VAL A 214 -3.72 -14.77 5.77
N LYS A 215 -4.65 -15.73 5.63
CA LYS A 215 -4.50 -17.08 6.20
C LYS A 215 -3.18 -17.74 5.77
N LYS A 216 -2.80 -17.60 4.50
CA LYS A 216 -1.50 -18.08 4.00
C LYS A 216 -0.32 -17.33 4.60
N VAL A 217 -0.44 -16.03 4.89
CA VAL A 217 0.60 -15.28 5.63
C VAL A 217 0.72 -15.79 7.05
N VAL A 218 -0.39 -15.99 7.76
CA VAL A 218 -0.39 -16.50 9.15
C VAL A 218 0.36 -17.83 9.22
N THR A 219 0.09 -18.76 8.30
CA THR A 219 0.82 -20.03 8.20
C THR A 219 2.32 -19.82 7.95
N LEU A 220 2.68 -18.93 7.02
CA LEU A 220 4.08 -18.64 6.72
C LEU A 220 4.82 -18.01 7.90
N VAL A 221 4.21 -17.04 8.59
CA VAL A 221 4.80 -16.41 9.79
C VAL A 221 5.02 -17.45 10.89
N GLY A 222 4.10 -18.39 11.08
CA GLY A 222 4.29 -19.51 12.01
C GLY A 222 5.49 -20.39 11.64
N ALA A 223 5.65 -20.73 10.36
CA ALA A 223 6.79 -21.51 9.88
C ALA A 223 8.13 -20.75 10.02
N LEU A 224 8.15 -19.45 9.74
CA LEU A 224 9.33 -18.60 9.91
C LEU A 224 9.74 -18.48 11.38
N LYS A 225 8.75 -18.31 12.28
CA LYS A 225 9.00 -18.29 13.73
C LYS A 225 9.63 -19.59 14.22
N ALA A 226 9.19 -20.75 13.69
CA ALA A 226 9.80 -22.05 14.01
C ALA A 226 11.27 -22.17 13.55
N GLN A 227 11.69 -21.36 12.57
CA GLN A 227 13.08 -21.26 12.11
C GLN A 227 13.87 -20.14 12.84
N GLY A 228 13.27 -19.49 13.84
CA GLY A 228 13.89 -18.39 14.58
C GLY A 228 13.81 -17.02 13.89
N ILE A 229 13.07 -16.91 12.78
CA ILE A 229 12.87 -15.65 12.06
C ILE A 229 11.63 -14.95 12.63
N ASN A 230 11.85 -13.87 13.38
CA ASN A 230 10.79 -13.13 14.05
C ASN A 230 10.25 -12.00 13.17
N ILE A 231 9.04 -12.16 12.66
CA ILE A 231 8.35 -11.16 11.86
C ILE A 231 7.70 -10.11 12.75
N GLN A 232 7.93 -8.83 12.44
CA GLN A 232 7.37 -7.68 13.15
C GLN A 232 6.19 -7.05 12.38
N TYR A 233 6.25 -7.11 11.04
CA TYR A 233 5.27 -6.48 10.16
C TYR A 233 4.61 -7.49 9.21
N VAL A 234 3.29 -7.42 9.11
CA VAL A 234 2.55 -8.09 8.04
C VAL A 234 1.93 -7.00 7.18
N ASN A 235 2.43 -6.88 5.95
CA ASN A 235 1.92 -5.93 4.98
C ASN A 235 0.96 -6.65 4.01
N ILE A 236 -0.33 -6.34 4.08
CA ILE A 236 -1.37 -6.98 3.25
C ILE A 236 -1.62 -6.24 1.94
N GLY A 237 -0.87 -5.16 1.70
CA GLY A 237 -0.98 -4.35 0.51
C GLY A 237 -2.29 -3.56 0.47
N GLY A 238 -2.72 -3.23 -0.75
CA GLY A 238 -3.96 -2.51 -1.00
C GLY A 238 -4.94 -3.37 -1.78
N GLY A 239 -5.78 -2.70 -2.57
CA GLY A 239 -6.59 -3.36 -3.59
C GLY A 239 -8.09 -3.30 -3.36
N LEU A 240 -8.54 -2.88 -2.17
CA LEU A 240 -9.95 -2.66 -1.87
C LEU A 240 -10.57 -1.74 -2.93
N GLY A 241 -11.65 -2.21 -3.56
CA GLY A 241 -12.31 -1.53 -4.66
C GLY A 241 -13.16 -0.33 -4.23
N ILE A 242 -13.66 0.38 -5.24
CA ILE A 242 -14.67 1.43 -5.08
C ILE A 242 -15.77 1.26 -6.13
N THR A 243 -16.94 1.80 -5.88
CA THR A 243 -18.00 1.85 -6.90
C THR A 243 -17.66 2.91 -7.95
N TYR A 244 -17.61 2.49 -9.22
CA TYR A 244 -17.55 3.38 -10.39
C TYR A 244 -18.90 3.44 -11.10
N SER A 245 -19.56 2.29 -11.22
CA SER A 245 -20.87 2.12 -11.84
C SER A 245 -21.80 1.46 -10.83
N ASP A 246 -21.93 0.14 -10.90
CA ASP A 246 -22.86 -0.70 -10.16
C ASP A 246 -22.14 -1.69 -9.24
N GLU A 247 -20.81 -1.60 -9.13
CA GLU A 247 -20.06 -2.46 -8.21
C GLU A 247 -20.42 -2.17 -6.75
N THR A 248 -20.52 -3.22 -5.95
CA THR A 248 -20.76 -3.15 -4.50
C THR A 248 -19.56 -3.65 -3.72
N PRO A 249 -18.41 -2.95 -3.75
CA PRO A 249 -17.23 -3.37 -3.01
C PRO A 249 -17.48 -3.30 -1.49
N PRO A 250 -16.77 -4.14 -0.72
CA PRO A 250 -16.85 -4.10 0.73
C PRO A 250 -16.37 -2.76 1.28
N LEU A 251 -16.92 -2.38 2.42
CA LEU A 251 -16.46 -1.23 3.20
C LEU A 251 -15.11 -1.57 3.87
N PRO A 252 -14.32 -0.57 4.26
CA PRO A 252 -13.11 -0.81 5.06
C PRO A 252 -13.37 -1.60 6.35
N GLN A 253 -14.54 -1.41 6.98
CA GLN A 253 -14.93 -2.16 8.18
C GLN A 253 -15.12 -3.65 7.87
N ASP A 254 -15.76 -4.00 6.75
CA ASP A 254 -15.95 -5.41 6.37
C ASP A 254 -14.61 -6.13 6.17
N LEU A 255 -13.63 -5.43 5.58
CA LEU A 255 -12.28 -5.96 5.44
C LEU A 255 -11.60 -6.13 6.82
N ALA A 256 -11.71 -5.13 7.69
CA ALA A 256 -11.11 -5.18 9.02
C ALA A 256 -11.69 -6.30 9.88
N ASP A 257 -13.02 -6.45 9.91
CA ASP A 257 -13.72 -7.48 10.68
C ASP A 257 -13.33 -8.89 10.23
N ALA A 258 -13.03 -9.07 8.94
CA ALA A 258 -12.61 -10.35 8.40
C ALA A 258 -11.11 -10.65 8.59
N VAL A 259 -10.25 -9.63 8.57
CA VAL A 259 -8.78 -9.79 8.58
C VAL A 259 -8.18 -9.66 9.98
N ALA A 260 -8.61 -8.69 10.78
CA ALA A 260 -8.04 -8.41 12.09
C ALA A 260 -8.04 -9.62 13.04
N PRO A 261 -9.10 -10.46 13.11
CA PRO A 261 -9.09 -11.65 13.97
C PRO A 261 -7.98 -12.66 13.62
N LEU A 262 -7.58 -12.74 12.35
CA LEU A 262 -6.55 -13.68 11.88
C LEU A 262 -5.14 -13.29 12.33
N LEU A 263 -4.94 -12.04 12.75
CA LEU A 263 -3.63 -11.48 13.08
C LEU A 263 -3.39 -11.36 14.60
N LYS A 264 -4.44 -11.54 15.42
CA LYS A 264 -4.38 -11.31 16.88
C LYS A 264 -3.24 -12.05 17.59
N ASP A 265 -3.01 -13.31 17.21
CA ASP A 265 -2.04 -14.17 17.90
C ASP A 265 -0.61 -14.05 17.37
N LEU A 266 -0.39 -13.24 16.32
CA LEU A 266 0.93 -13.09 15.69
C LEU A 266 1.80 -12.03 16.37
N ASN A 267 1.23 -11.12 17.18
CA ASN A 267 1.94 -9.99 17.77
C ASN A 267 2.73 -9.17 16.73
N VAL A 268 2.10 -8.90 15.58
CA VAL A 268 2.67 -8.11 14.47
C VAL A 268 1.96 -6.78 14.32
N THR A 269 2.63 -5.81 13.72
CA THR A 269 2.00 -4.58 13.22
C THR A 269 1.51 -4.79 11.79
N LEU A 270 0.24 -4.50 11.55
CA LEU A 270 -0.37 -4.59 10.22
C LEU A 270 0.02 -3.36 9.38
N ILE A 271 0.48 -3.58 8.15
CA ILE A 271 0.67 -2.51 7.16
C ILE A 271 -0.35 -2.70 6.04
N MET A 272 -0.97 -1.60 5.64
CA MET A 272 -1.93 -1.57 4.55
C MET A 272 -1.56 -0.47 3.57
N GLU A 273 -1.74 -0.73 2.27
CA GLU A 273 -1.35 0.16 1.17
C GLU A 273 -2.56 0.68 0.37
N PRO A 274 -3.58 1.29 1.01
CA PRO A 274 -4.74 1.79 0.29
C PRO A 274 -4.35 2.94 -0.64
N GLY A 275 -4.86 2.90 -1.87
CA GLY A 275 -4.73 3.99 -2.85
C GLY A 275 -6.10 4.41 -3.36
N ARG A 276 -6.65 3.58 -4.26
CA ARG A 276 -7.95 3.81 -4.92
C ARG A 276 -9.10 4.09 -3.95
N VAL A 277 -9.21 3.32 -2.87
CA VAL A 277 -10.27 3.49 -1.87
C VAL A 277 -10.23 4.86 -1.16
N ILE A 278 -9.04 5.48 -1.06
CA ILE A 278 -8.89 6.81 -0.47
C ILE A 278 -9.21 7.90 -1.50
N VAL A 279 -8.58 7.86 -2.67
CA VAL A 279 -8.59 9.01 -3.60
C VAL A 279 -9.54 8.88 -4.78
N GLY A 280 -9.96 7.67 -5.15
CA GLY A 280 -10.62 7.43 -6.44
C GLY A 280 -11.95 8.17 -6.60
N ASN A 281 -12.81 8.14 -5.57
CA ASN A 281 -14.08 8.87 -5.55
C ASN A 281 -13.98 10.29 -4.98
N ALA A 282 -12.76 10.77 -4.72
CA ALA A 282 -12.49 12.08 -4.14
C ALA A 282 -12.19 13.18 -5.17
N GLY A 283 -12.13 12.85 -6.47
CA GLY A 283 -11.86 13.83 -7.50
C GLY A 283 -12.65 13.64 -8.78
N ILE A 284 -12.76 14.71 -9.55
CA ILE A 284 -13.38 14.75 -10.88
C ILE A 284 -12.43 15.42 -11.88
N LEU A 285 -12.59 15.07 -13.15
CA LEU A 285 -11.99 15.81 -14.28
C LEU A 285 -13.08 16.67 -14.90
N VAL A 286 -12.88 17.99 -14.90
CA VAL A 286 -13.78 18.95 -15.53
C VAL A 286 -13.21 19.31 -16.90
N THR A 287 -14.07 19.26 -17.92
CA THR A 287 -13.73 19.61 -19.29
C THR A 287 -14.81 20.51 -19.90
N LYS A 288 -14.49 21.16 -21.01
CA LYS A 288 -15.40 21.97 -21.80
C LYS A 288 -15.63 21.29 -23.15
N VAL A 289 -16.88 21.28 -23.61
CA VAL A 289 -17.29 20.82 -24.96
C VAL A 289 -16.85 21.84 -26.01
#